data_AF-A0A925RN85-F1
#
_entry.id   AF-A0A925RN85-F1
#
_cell.length_a   1.000
_cell.length_b   1.000
_cell.length_c   1.000
_cell.angle_alpha   90.00
_cell.angle_beta   90.00
_cell.angle_gamma   90.00
#
_symmetry.space_group_name_H-M   'P 1'
#
loop_
_entity.id
_entity.type
_entity.pdbx_description
1 polymer ?
#
loop_
_entity_poly.entity_id
_entity_poly.type
_entity_poly.pdbx_seq_one_letter_code
_entity_poly.pdbx_strand_id
1 'polypeptide(L)'
;MSAATRRASPPAFPALPKPATSSTPRDATRRKTATNLSIRADLVRRAKALGLNLSELLESALSQAIAEAERAAWLAENQDAIDTYNAQVAERGVFSDGWRRF
;
A
#
# COMPACT_ATOMS: atom_id res chain seq x y z
N MET A 1 47.17 -4.91 17.64
CA MET A 1 46.28 -5.81 16.87
C MET A 1 44.88 -5.21 16.92
N SER A 2 44.46 -4.52 15.87
CA SER A 2 43.20 -3.77 15.84
C SER A 2 42.01 -4.72 15.80
N ALA A 3 41.13 -4.59 16.78
CA ALA A 3 39.85 -5.28 16.83
C ALA A 3 39.01 -4.85 15.62
N ALA A 4 38.81 -5.78 14.70
CA ALA A 4 37.90 -5.64 13.58
C ALA A 4 36.48 -5.56 14.14
N THR A 5 35.98 -4.35 14.33
CA THR A 5 34.56 -4.08 14.53
C THR A 5 33.84 -4.60 13.29
N ARG A 6 33.26 -5.80 13.41
CA ARG A 6 32.37 -6.41 12.43
C ARG A 6 31.14 -5.51 12.31
N ARG A 7 31.21 -4.51 11.42
CA ARG A 7 30.08 -3.67 11.07
C ARG A 7 29.01 -4.60 10.52
N ALA A 8 27.99 -4.90 11.33
CA ALA A 8 26.81 -5.61 10.88
C ALA A 8 26.29 -4.87 9.65
N SER A 9 26.28 -5.55 8.50
CA SER A 9 25.74 -4.99 7.27
C SER A 9 24.29 -4.58 7.56
N PRO A 10 23.87 -3.34 7.25
CA PRO A 10 22.47 -2.97 7.42
C PRO A 10 21.62 -3.95 6.61
N PRO A 11 20.47 -4.41 7.14
CA PRO A 11 19.55 -5.20 6.33
C PRO A 11 19.28 -4.41 5.06
N ALA A 12 19.48 -5.04 3.91
CA ALA A 12 19.11 -4.45 2.64
C ALA A 12 17.61 -4.28 2.68
N PHE A 13 17.14 -3.08 3.05
CA PHE A 13 15.73 -2.75 2.90
C PHE A 13 15.43 -2.96 1.41
N PRO A 14 14.50 -3.87 1.05
CA PRO A 14 13.99 -3.86 -0.31
C PRO A 14 13.54 -2.43 -0.57
N ALA A 15 13.90 -1.90 -1.74
CA ALA A 15 13.58 -0.52 -2.08
C ALA A 15 12.12 -0.29 -1.72
N LEU A 16 11.85 0.66 -0.80
CA LEU A 16 10.49 1.12 -0.51
C LEU A 16 9.78 1.21 -1.86
N PRO A 17 8.54 0.69 -2.01
CA PRO A 17 7.76 1.02 -3.17
C PRO A 17 7.78 2.54 -3.21
N LYS A 18 8.49 3.10 -4.19
CA LYS A 18 8.63 4.54 -4.30
C LYS A 18 7.18 5.02 -4.26
N PRO A 19 6.80 5.99 -3.40
CA PRO A 19 5.48 6.59 -3.55
C PRO A 19 5.43 6.94 -5.02
N ALA A 20 4.44 6.42 -5.75
CA ALA A 20 4.41 6.57 -7.20
C ALA A 20 4.51 8.07 -7.46
N THR A 21 5.71 8.57 -7.75
CA THR A 21 5.92 9.92 -8.22
C THR A 21 5.46 9.80 -9.65
N SER A 22 4.14 9.87 -9.84
CA SER A 22 3.54 10.04 -11.14
C SER A 22 3.95 11.43 -11.61
N SER A 23 5.18 11.52 -12.11
CA SER A 23 5.53 12.44 -13.18
C SER A 23 4.54 12.16 -14.29
N THR A 24 3.47 12.95 -14.25
CA THR A 24 2.42 13.14 -15.25
C THR A 24 3.01 12.95 -16.67
N PRO A 25 2.40 12.05 -17.46
CA PRO A 25 1.42 12.52 -18.43
C PRO A 25 0.01 12.17 -17.95
N ARG A 26 -0.61 13.09 -17.21
CA ARG A 26 -2.05 13.05 -16.88
C ARG A 26 -2.83 13.38 -18.14
N ASP A 27 -3.01 12.42 -19.04
CA ASP A 27 -4.23 12.40 -19.89
C ASP A 27 -4.42 11.17 -20.78
N ALA A 28 -3.44 10.28 -20.94
CA ALA A 28 -3.59 9.18 -21.92
C ALA A 28 -4.50 8.01 -21.45
N THR A 29 -4.72 7.85 -20.14
CA THR A 29 -5.43 6.68 -19.55
C THR A 29 -6.86 6.95 -19.10
N ARG A 30 -7.37 8.19 -19.21
CA ARG A 30 -8.78 8.51 -18.87
C ARG A 30 -9.78 8.10 -19.96
N ARG A 31 -9.48 7.05 -20.73
CA ARG A 31 -10.47 6.43 -21.60
C ARG A 31 -11.26 5.44 -20.75
N LYS A 32 -12.47 5.83 -20.39
CA LYS A 32 -13.46 4.92 -19.79
C LYS A 32 -13.78 3.85 -20.80
N THR A 33 -13.12 2.70 -20.69
CA THR A 33 -13.46 1.53 -21.51
C THR A 33 -14.78 0.98 -20.97
N ALA A 34 -15.80 0.94 -21.82
CA ALA A 34 -17.05 0.26 -21.49
C ALA A 34 -16.74 -1.22 -21.30
N THR A 35 -16.68 -1.65 -20.04
CA THR A 35 -16.36 -3.03 -19.67
C THR A 35 -17.70 -3.70 -19.38
N ASN A 36 -18.00 -4.81 -20.07
CA ASN A 36 -19.26 -5.51 -19.86
C ASN A 36 -19.17 -6.32 -18.56
N LEU A 37 -19.72 -5.80 -17.47
CA LEU A 37 -19.78 -6.49 -16.17
C LEU A 37 -21.16 -7.10 -15.95
N SER A 38 -21.17 -8.37 -15.55
CA SER A 38 -22.38 -9.04 -15.07
C SER A 38 -22.58 -8.73 -13.58
N ILE A 39 -23.54 -7.85 -13.29
CA ILE A 39 -23.94 -7.48 -11.92
C ILE A 39 -25.35 -7.98 -11.67
N ARG A 40 -25.65 -8.43 -10.44
CA ARG A 40 -27.01 -8.87 -10.07
C ARG A 40 -28.02 -7.74 -10.30
N ALA A 41 -29.08 -8.05 -11.05
CA ALA A 41 -30.06 -7.05 -11.48
C ALA A 41 -30.82 -6.38 -10.32
N ASP A 42 -31.00 -7.08 -9.20
CA ASP A 42 -31.66 -6.56 -8.00
C ASP A 42 -30.85 -5.43 -7.33
N LEU A 43 -29.51 -5.55 -7.31
CA LEU A 43 -28.62 -4.52 -6.79
C LEU A 43 -28.60 -3.28 -7.69
N VAL A 44 -28.55 -3.48 -9.01
CA VAL A 44 -28.60 -2.37 -9.98
C VAL A 44 -29.91 -1.60 -9.85
N ARG A 45 -31.04 -2.31 -9.73
CA ARG A 45 -32.36 -1.69 -9.54
C ARG A 45 -32.42 -0.89 -8.25
N ARG A 46 -31.92 -1.44 -7.13
CA ARG A 46 -31.86 -0.74 -5.83
C ARG A 46 -30.96 0.49 -5.89
N ALA A 47 -29.77 0.36 -6.48
CA ALA A 47 -28.83 1.47 -6.63
C ALA A 47 -29.43 2.61 -7.47
N LYS A 48 -30.10 2.29 -8.58
CA LYS A 48 -30.83 3.28 -9.39
C LYS A 48 -31.98 3.94 -8.63
N ALA A 49 -32.76 3.16 -7.88
CA ALA A 49 -33.85 3.70 -7.05
C ALA A 49 -33.34 4.65 -5.95
N LEU A 50 -32.12 4.45 -5.47
CA LEU A 50 -31.44 5.30 -4.50
C LEU A 50 -30.66 6.47 -5.14
N GLY A 51 -30.72 6.62 -6.47
CA GLY A 51 -30.02 7.70 -7.19
C GLY A 51 -28.49 7.56 -7.20
N LEU A 52 -27.96 6.34 -6.98
CA LEU A 52 -26.52 6.12 -6.93
C LEU A 52 -25.89 6.09 -8.33
N ASN A 53 -24.77 6.77 -8.48
CA ASN A 53 -23.96 6.73 -9.69
C ASN A 53 -23.13 5.44 -9.74
N LEU A 54 -23.67 4.40 -10.39
CA LEU A 54 -23.04 3.08 -10.53
C LEU A 54 -21.60 3.14 -11.08
N SER A 55 -21.33 4.03 -12.02
CA SER A 55 -19.98 4.19 -12.58
C SER A 55 -18.98 4.66 -11.53
N GLU A 56 -19.35 5.64 -10.71
CA GLU A 56 -18.47 6.22 -9.69
C GLU A 56 -18.30 5.25 -8.51
N LEU A 57 -19.38 4.60 -8.10
CA LEU A 57 -19.36 3.57 -7.06
C LEU A 57 -18.41 2.43 -7.45
N LEU A 58 -18.54 1.92 -8.69
CA LEU A 58 -17.71 0.81 -9.16
C LEU A 58 -16.25 1.22 -9.28
N GLU A 59 -15.97 2.42 -9.81
CA GLU A 59 -14.61 2.94 -9.94
C GLU A 59 -13.96 3.10 -8.57
N SER A 60 -14.68 3.66 -7.59
CA SER A 60 -14.21 3.79 -6.21
C SER A 60 -13.95 2.44 -5.55
N ALA A 61 -14.93 1.52 -5.60
CA ALA A 61 -14.79 0.19 -5.00
C ALA A 61 -13.64 -0.60 -5.64
N LEU A 62 -13.46 -0.50 -6.96
CA LEU A 62 -12.36 -1.16 -7.66
C LEU A 62 -11.01 -0.56 -7.26
N SER A 63 -10.92 0.77 -7.16
CA SER A 63 -9.68 1.44 -6.72
C SER A 63 -9.28 1.03 -5.31
N GLN A 64 -10.26 0.88 -4.40
CA GLN A 64 -10.03 0.43 -3.03
C GLN A 64 -9.55 -1.03 -2.99
N ALA A 65 -10.25 -1.93 -3.71
CA ALA A 65 -9.87 -3.34 -3.77
C ALA A 65 -8.46 -3.54 -4.34
N ILE A 66 -8.07 -2.78 -5.38
CA ILE A 66 -6.71 -2.83 -5.93
C ILE A 66 -5.70 -2.35 -4.89
N ALA A 67 -5.94 -1.21 -4.24
CA ALA A 67 -5.02 -0.68 -3.24
C ALA A 67 -4.85 -1.63 -2.02
N GLU A 68 -5.92 -2.31 -1.62
CA GLU A 68 -5.87 -3.33 -0.57
C GLU A 68 -5.06 -4.56 -0.99
N ALA A 69 -5.26 -5.05 -2.22
CA ALA A 69 -4.51 -6.18 -2.76
C ALA A 69 -3.01 -5.86 -2.90
N GLU A 70 -2.67 -4.67 -3.41
CA GLU A 70 -1.29 -4.19 -3.51
C GLU A 70 -0.64 -4.06 -2.13
N ARG A 71 -1.38 -3.52 -1.14
CA ARG A 71 -0.90 -3.42 0.23
C ARG A 71 -0.65 -4.80 0.84
N ALA A 72 -1.55 -5.75 0.63
CA ALA A 72 -1.41 -7.10 1.14
C ALA A 72 -0.20 -7.81 0.51
N ALA A 73 -0.01 -7.68 -0.80
CA ALA A 73 1.16 -8.20 -1.50
C ALA A 73 2.46 -7.58 -0.96
N TRP A 74 2.48 -6.25 -0.78
CA TRP A 74 3.63 -5.57 -0.22
C TRP A 74 3.96 -6.03 1.21
N LEU A 75 2.95 -6.17 2.08
CA LEU A 75 3.15 -6.67 3.44
C LEU A 75 3.77 -8.07 3.44
N ALA A 76 3.27 -8.97 2.57
CA ALA A 76 3.82 -10.31 2.44
C ALA A 76 5.28 -10.30 1.98
N GLU A 77 5.62 -9.46 1.01
CA GLU A 77 6.99 -9.32 0.50
C GLU A 77 7.96 -8.68 1.52
N ASN A 78 7.45 -7.83 2.41
CA ASN A 78 8.26 -7.03 3.33
C ASN A 78 8.25 -7.57 4.76
N GLN A 79 7.56 -8.68 5.01
CA GLN A 79 7.40 -9.27 6.34
C GLN A 79 8.76 -9.51 7.02
N ASP A 80 9.71 -10.14 6.33
CA ASP A 80 11.05 -10.43 6.88
C ASP A 80 11.83 -9.15 7.23
N ALA A 81 11.68 -8.10 6.42
CA ALA A 81 12.34 -6.81 6.66
C ALA A 81 11.70 -6.08 7.85
N ILE A 82 10.37 -6.14 7.97
CA ILE A 82 9.62 -5.61 9.09
C ILE A 82 10.02 -6.33 10.38
N ASP A 83 10.08 -7.67 10.37
CA ASP A 83 10.42 -8.47 11.54
C ASP A 83 11.87 -8.23 11.99
N THR A 84 12.81 -8.15 11.04
CA THR A 84 14.22 -7.82 11.32
C THR A 84 14.37 -6.41 11.90
N TYR A 85 13.60 -5.45 11.42
CA TYR A 85 13.61 -4.10 11.96
C TYR A 85 12.98 -4.04 13.35
N ASN A 86 11.83 -4.70 13.55
CA ASN A 86 11.14 -4.78 14.84
C ASN A 86 12.02 -5.43 15.91
N ALA A 87 12.74 -6.50 15.57
CA ALA A 87 13.70 -7.14 16.47
C ALA A 87 14.82 -6.16 16.88
N GLN A 88 15.38 -5.42 15.92
CA GLN A 88 16.41 -4.41 16.21
C GLN A 88 15.89 -3.27 17.10
N VAL A 89 14.66 -2.81 16.87
CA VAL A 89 14.01 -1.80 17.71
C VAL A 89 13.77 -2.33 19.12
N ALA A 90 13.35 -3.58 19.28
CA ALA A 90 13.17 -4.20 20.60
C ALA A 90 14.51 -4.32 21.36
N GLU A 91 15.60 -4.64 20.66
CA GLU A 91 16.93 -4.77 21.27
C GLU A 91 17.60 -3.43 21.58
N ARG A 92 17.48 -2.45 20.69
CA ARG A 92 18.27 -1.21 20.73
C ARG A 92 17.46 0.03 21.12
N GLY A 93 16.15 -0.11 21.25
CA GLY A 93 15.22 1.01 21.40
C GLY A 93 15.07 1.82 20.10
N VAL A 94 14.12 2.75 20.09
CA VAL A 94 14.05 3.76 19.04
C VAL A 94 14.82 5.01 19.44
N PHE A 95 15.40 5.69 18.47
CA PHE A 95 16.15 6.95 18.68
C PHE A 95 15.37 7.99 19.50
N SER A 96 14.04 8.01 19.38
CA SER A 96 13.16 8.96 20.07
C SER A 96 12.75 8.57 21.50
N ASP A 97 13.15 7.39 22.00
CA ASP A 97 12.72 6.91 23.31
C ASP A 97 13.16 7.83 24.45
N GLY A 98 14.33 8.46 24.36
CA GLY A 98 14.82 9.41 25.36
C GLY A 98 14.12 10.78 25.36
N TRP A 99 13.25 11.05 24.37
CA TRP A 99 12.68 12.37 24.10
C TRP A 99 11.15 12.39 24.25
N ARG A 100 10.52 11.23 24.47
CA ARG A 100 9.09 11.15 24.79
C ARG A 100 8.84 11.60 26.24
N ARG A 101 8.45 12.86 26.42
CA ARG A 101 7.70 13.32 27.62
C ARG A 101 6.21 13.37 27.27
N PHE A 102 5.39 12.73 28.09
CA PHE A 102 3.92 12.82 28.06
C PHE A 102 3.44 13.81 29.13
#